data_AF-A0A939XFE3-F1
#
_entry.id   AF-A0A939XFE3-F1
#
_cell.length_a   1.000
_cell.length_b   1.000
_cell.length_c   1.000
_cell.angle_alpha   90.00
_cell.angle_beta   90.00
_cell.angle_gamma   90.00
#
_symmetry.space_group_name_H-M   'P 1'
#
loop_
_entity.id
_entity.type
_entity.pdbx_description
1 polymer ?
#
loop_
_entity_poly.entity_id
_entity_poly.type
_entity_poly.pdbx_seq_one_letter_code
_entity_poly.pdbx_strand_id
1 'polypeptide(L)' 'MRYIDLSTPKNVFFTGIGGISMSGFALLLNKKGFKVSGSDRAESDVTRTLEDQGIKVIYGQSADNISVDTDVLVYT' A
#
# COMPACT_ATOMS: atom_id res chain seq x y z
N MET A 1 -12.28 -10.12 13.29
CA MET A 1 -11.43 -8.91 13.23
C MET A 1 -9.98 -9.37 13.30
N ARG A 2 -9.16 -9.09 12.28
CA ARG A 2 -7.73 -9.42 12.28
C ARG A 2 -6.95 -8.15 12.61
N TYR A 3 -6.02 -8.23 13.55
CA TYR A 3 -5.19 -7.11 13.98
C TYR A 3 -3.84 -7.16 13.27
N ILE A 4 -3.33 -5.99 12.88
CA ILE A 4 -1.93 -5.84 12.46
C ILE A 4 -1.12 -5.35 13.65
N ASP A 5 -0.01 -6.02 13.93
CA ASP A 5 0.95 -5.54 14.91
C ASP A 5 1.78 -4.42 14.28
N LEU A 6 1.67 -3.20 14.82
CA LEU A 6 2.38 -2.02 14.34
C LEU A 6 3.80 -1.89 14.90
N SER A 7 4.23 -2.81 15.77
CA SER A 7 5.59 -2.85 16.33
C SER A 7 6.57 -3.70 15.53
N THR A 8 6.06 -4.63 14.71
CA THR A 8 6.85 -5.51 13.86
C THR A 8 6.62 -5.17 12.40
N PRO A 9 7.57 -4.49 11.72
CA PRO A 9 7.43 -4.15 10.31
C PRO A 9 7.25 -5.39 9.42
N LYS A 10 6.29 -5.31 8.50
CA LYS A 10 5.95 -6.35 7.51
C LYS A 10 5.88 -5.78 6.11
N ASN A 11 5.82 -6.65 5.10
CA ASN A 11 5.54 -6.27 3.73
C ASN A 11 4.02 -6.21 3.50
N VAL A 12 3.52 -5.01 3.20
CA VAL A 12 2.09 -4.71 3.09
C VAL A 12 1.78 -4.26 1.67
N PHE A 13 0.81 -4.94 1.05
CA PHE A 13 0.28 -4.58 -0.27
C PHE A 13 -1.13 -4.01 -0.15
N PHE A 14 -1.38 -2.86 -0.76
CA PHE A 14 -2.70 -2.21 -0.81
C PHE A 14 -3.33 -2.34 -2.20
N THR A 15 -4.58 -2.78 -2.30
CA THR A 15 -5.38 -2.64 -3.53
C THR A 15 -6.34 -1.46 -3.38
N GLY A 16 -6.27 -0.49 -4.29
CA GLY A 16 -6.98 0.79 -4.13
C GLY A 16 -6.22 1.77 -3.22
N ILE A 17 -4.89 1.80 -3.33
CA ILE A 17 -4.01 2.57 -2.45
C ILE A 17 -4.25 4.10 -2.53
N GLY A 18 -4.78 4.59 -3.65
CA GLY A 18 -5.13 5.99 -3.87
C GLY A 18 -6.43 6.42 -3.19
N GLY A 19 -7.17 5.51 -2.55
CA GLY A 19 -8.33 5.86 -1.74
C GLY A 19 -7.94 6.79 -0.57
N ILE A 20 -8.83 7.73 -0.21
CA ILE A 20 -8.56 8.76 0.83
C ILE A 20 -8.07 8.13 2.15
N SER A 21 -8.76 7.09 2.62
CA SER A 21 -8.37 6.40 3.85
C SER A 21 -7.14 5.49 3.66
N MET A 22 -7.01 4.86 2.50
CA MET A 22 -5.94 3.89 2.22
C MET A 22 -4.59 4.57 2.07
N SER A 23 -4.54 5.69 1.35
CA SER A 23 -3.31 6.47 1.14
C SER A 23 -2.75 7.01 2.46
N GLY A 24 -3.61 7.55 3.34
CA GLY A 24 -3.19 7.98 4.68
C GLY A 24 -2.64 6.82 5.53
N PHE A 25 -3.28 5.65 5.45
CA PHE A 25 -2.80 4.47 6.16
C PHE A 25 -1.48 3.93 5.59
N ALA A 26 -1.33 3.87 4.26
CA ALA A 26 -0.10 3.50 3.58
C ALA A 26 1.07 4.40 3.98
N LEU A 27 0.85 5.73 4.03
CA LEU A 27 1.85 6.68 4.51
C LEU A 27 2.24 6.47 5.97
N LEU A 28 1.26 6.20 6.84
CA LEU A 28 1.52 5.92 8.26
C LEU A 28 2.40 4.67 8.43
N LEU A 29 2.08 3.60 7.70
CA LEU A 29 2.85 2.35 7.74
C LEU A 29 4.27 2.55 7.18
N ASN A 30 4.40 3.25 6.05
CA ASN A 30 5.71 3.59 5.47
C ASN A 30 6.58 4.36 6.48
N LYS A 31 6.01 5.38 7.15
CA LYS A 31 6.70 6.13 8.22
C LYS A 31 7.06 5.29 9.45
N LYS A 32 6.35 4.19 9.70
CA LYS A 32 6.65 3.22 10.76
C LYS A 32 7.67 2.15 10.35
N GLY A 33 8.21 2.24 9.13
CA GLY A 33 9.24 1.32 8.62
C GLY A 33 8.70 0.04 7.99
N PHE A 34 7.38 -0.05 7.75
CA PHE A 34 6.81 -1.14 6.96
C PHE A 34 7.23 -0.99 5.49
N LYS A 35 7.43 -2.12 4.81
CA LYS A 35 7.58 -2.12 3.36
C LYS A 35 6.19 -2.01 2.76
N VAL A 36 5.88 -0.86 2.17
CA VAL A 36 4.54 -0.57 1.64
C VAL A 36 4.60 -0.50 0.12
N SER A 37 3.66 -1.16 -0.53
CA SER A 37 3.39 -1.05 -1.95
C SER A 37 1.89 -1.19 -2.21
N GLY A 38 1.44 -0.86 -3.41
CA GLY A 38 0.05 -1.10 -3.76
C GLY A 38 -0.28 -0.85 -5.21
N SER A 39 -1.54 -1.04 -5.54
CA SER A 39 -2.11 -0.78 -6.85
C SER A 39 -3.31 0.15 -6.80
N ASP A 40 -3.56 0.87 -7.89
CA ASP A 40 -4.81 1.58 -8.12
C ASP A 40 -5.25 1.46 -9.59
N ARG A 41 -6.49 1.82 -9.91
CA ARG A 41 -7.03 1.75 -11.27
C ARG A 41 -6.35 2.74 -12.20
N ALA A 42 -6.00 3.93 -11.71
CA ALA A 42 -5.40 5.01 -12.50
C ALA A 42 -4.54 5.92 -11.63
N GLU A 43 -3.71 6.71 -12.29
CA GLU A 43 -2.90 7.75 -11.66
C GLU A 43 -3.76 8.90 -11.13
N SER A 44 -3.35 9.48 -10.00
CA SER A 44 -3.97 10.64 -9.36
C SER A 44 -2.92 11.43 -8.57
N ASP A 45 -3.28 12.63 -8.12
CA ASP A 45 -2.41 13.44 -7.26
C ASP A 45 -2.06 12.71 -5.95
N VAL A 46 -2.98 11.88 -5.45
CA VAL A 46 -2.75 11.05 -4.25
C VAL A 46 -1.71 9.98 -4.53
N THR A 47 -1.82 9.24 -5.63
CA THR A 47 -0.87 8.17 -5.95
C THR A 47 0.51 8.74 -6.26
N ARG A 48 0.60 9.89 -6.95
CA ARG A 48 1.86 10.62 -7.13
C ARG A 48 2.52 11.00 -5.81
N THR A 49 1.73 11.51 -4.86
CA THR A 49 2.24 11.85 -3.53
C THR A 49 2.79 10.62 -2.81
N LEU A 50 2.17 9.45 -2.96
CA LEU A 50 2.70 8.20 -2.40
C LEU A 50 4.03 7.80 -3.05
N GLU A 51 4.10 7.88 -4.38
CA GLU A 51 5.33 7.61 -5.15
C GLU A 51 6.48 8.54 -4.74
N ASP A 52 6.21 9.85 -4.57
CA ASP A 52 7.17 10.84 -4.07
C ASP A 52 7.67 10.54 -2.65
N GLN A 53 6.87 9.82 -1.85
CA GLN A 53 7.26 9.35 -0.51
C GLN A 53 7.97 7.98 -0.55
N GLY A 54 8.33 7.49 -1.73
CA GLY A 54 9.06 6.24 -1.95
C GLY A 54 8.18 4.98 -1.93
N ILE A 55 6.85 5.11 -1.95
CA ILE A 55 5.92 3.98 -1.98
C ILE A 55 5.71 3.56 -3.44
N LYS A 56 5.94 2.29 -3.75
CA LYS A 56 5.70 1.75 -5.09
C LYS A 56 4.19 1.64 -5.36
N VAL A 57 3.71 2.33 -6.39
CA VAL A 57 2.33 2.22 -6.90
C VAL A 57 2.34 1.54 -8.26
N ILE A 58 1.41 0.62 -8.48
CA ILE A 58 1.21 -0.07 -9.77
C ILE A 58 -0.18 0.30 -10.30
N TYR A 59 -0.24 0.83 -11.52
CA TYR A 59 -1.50 1.21 -12.15
C TYR A 59 -2.11 0.03 -12.91
N GLY A 60 -3.41 -0.21 -12.70
CA GLY A 60 -4.13 -1.40 -13.14
C GLY A 60 -4.18 -2.49 -12.06
N GLN A 61 -5.28 -3.24 -12.04
CA GLN A 61 -5.46 -4.34 -11.08
C GLN A 61 -5.14 -5.67 -11.74
N SER A 62 -4.12 -6.36 -11.25
CA SER A 62 -3.77 -7.73 -11.61
C SER A 62 -3.32 -8.50 -10.36
N ALA A 63 -3.60 -9.81 -10.33
CA ALA A 63 -3.07 -10.70 -9.31
C ALA A 63 -1.53 -10.70 -9.29
N ASP A 64 -0.90 -10.51 -10.46
CA ASP A 64 0.55 -10.46 -10.64
C ASP A 64 1.22 -9.28 -9.92
N ASN A 65 0.43 -8.27 -9.50
CA ASN A 65 0.95 -7.13 -8.76
C ASN A 65 1.31 -7.50 -7.31
N ILE A 66 0.71 -8.56 -6.76
CA ILE A 66 0.92 -9.00 -5.39
C ILE A 66 2.14 -9.92 -5.36
N SER A 67 3.21 -9.44 -4.72
CA SER A 67 4.44 -10.21 -4.60
C SER A 67 4.29 -11.41 -3.66
N VAL A 68 5.04 -12.48 -3.91
CA VAL A 68 5.06 -13.72 -3.09
C VAL A 68 5.50 -13.45 -1.65
N ASP A 69 6.31 -12.40 -1.43
CA ASP A 69 6.77 -11.96 -0.10
C ASP A 69 5.79 -11.00 0.60
N THR A 70 4.53 -10.90 0.14
CA THR A 70 3.50 -10.08 0.80
C THR A 70 2.98 -10.76 2.05
N ASP A 71 3.19 -10.15 3.22
CA ASP A 71 2.68 -10.67 4.50
C ASP A 71 1.22 -10.28 4.76
N VAL A 72 0.83 -9.09 4.30
CA VAL A 72 -0.48 -8.49 4.57
C VAL A 72 -1.04 -7.85 3.31
N LEU A 73 -2.26 -8.24 2.95
CA LEU A 73 -3.06 -7.60 1.91
C LEU A 73 -4.12 -6.70 2.55
N VAL A 74 -4.15 -5.43 2.16
CA VAL A 74 -5.20 -4.47 2.51
C VAL A 74 -6.00 -4.15 1.25
N TYR A 75 -7.31 -4.32 1.29
CA TYR A 75 -8.17 -4.14 0.13
C TYR A 75 -9.48 -3.44 0.50
N THR A 76 -10.08 -2.76 -0.48
CA THR A 76 -11.42 -2.15 -0.41
C THR A 76 -12.19 -2.46 -1.68
#